data_AF-A0AAP5QGM6-F1
#
_entry.id   AF-A0AAP5QGM6-F1
#
_cell.length_a   1.000
_cell.length_b   1.000
_cell.length_c   1.000
_cell.angle_alpha   90.00
_cell.angle_beta   90.00
_cell.angle_gamma   90.00
#
_symmetry.space_group_name_H-M   'P 1'
#
loop_
_entity.id
_entity.type
_entity.pdbx_description
1 polymer ?
#
loop_
_entity_poly.entity_id
_entity_poly.type
_entity_poly.pdbx_seq_one_letter_code
_entity_poly.pdbx_strand_id
1 'polypeptide(L)'
;MLTDAQGVTIDYRVDRDRRHDFKRAGLYWGSCWSEQEEGTCGVAAVLLDSQPITVHKTDHFRAAFTTLTCSASPIFGLEGELIGVLDASAIRSPDERESQRLINHIVRHSAVLIEDSFFLNATTHHWVLLAHRNRHYVEAQPEILIAFDVHGNAVAANRRAKECVPGLDQLPRPVSELFDVRAERLLDVRPGRDMVSMKLVGSGSPLYARVRPPVIRAQRQAAPKHRNPAREAQPTLSGIDALERDRIVAALTDAKWHPDETARTLGISRATLYRRIAKFGIVPPHRR
;
A
#
# COMPACT_ATOMS: atom_id res chain seq x y z
N MET A 1 0.27 0.71 12.03
CA MET A 1 -0.73 1.36 11.15
C MET A 1 -0.24 1.25 9.72
N LEU A 2 -1.15 1.09 8.76
CA LEU A 2 -0.86 1.07 7.33
C LEU A 2 -1.70 2.15 6.66
N THR A 3 -1.06 2.96 5.82
CA THR A 3 -1.70 4.06 5.08
C THR A 3 -1.53 3.87 3.57
N ASP A 4 -2.39 4.52 2.79
CA ASP A 4 -2.17 4.71 1.35
C ASP A 4 -1.15 5.82 1.05
N ALA A 5 -0.90 6.07 -0.24
CA ALA A 5 0.04 7.09 -0.70
C ALA A 5 -0.39 8.54 -0.42
N GLN A 6 -1.59 8.77 0.12
CA GLN A 6 -2.08 10.08 0.56
C GLN A 6 -2.02 10.23 2.09
N GLY A 7 -1.56 9.20 2.80
CA GLY A 7 -1.50 9.17 4.26
C GLY A 7 -2.82 8.79 4.92
N VAL A 8 -3.79 8.27 4.17
CA VAL A 8 -5.07 7.81 4.74
C VAL A 8 -4.91 6.40 5.29
N THR A 9 -5.30 6.21 6.55
CA THR A 9 -5.23 4.91 7.24
C THR A 9 -6.17 3.89 6.61
N ILE A 10 -5.61 2.83 6.02
CA ILE A 10 -6.36 1.74 5.39
C ILE A 10 -6.42 0.48 6.25
N ASP A 11 -5.46 0.28 7.16
CA ASP A 11 -5.48 -0.78 8.16
C ASP A 11 -4.68 -0.38 9.41
N TYR A 12 -5.03 -0.96 10.55
CA TYR A 12 -4.29 -0.74 11.80
C TYR A 12 -4.48 -1.89 12.78
N ARG A 13 -3.40 -2.17 13.53
CA ARG A 13 -3.43 -3.08 14.68
C ARG A 13 -2.98 -2.33 15.91
N VAL A 14 -3.79 -2.40 16.95
CA VAL A 14 -3.56 -1.74 18.25
C VAL A 14 -3.86 -2.71 19.37
N ASP A 15 -3.22 -2.48 20.51
CA ASP A 15 -3.56 -3.16 21.76
C ASP A 15 -5.04 -2.94 22.09
N ARG A 16 -5.76 -4.04 22.37
CA ARG A 16 -7.22 -4.03 22.61
C ARG A 16 -7.56 -3.18 23.83
N ASP A 17 -6.74 -3.25 24.87
CA ASP A 17 -6.99 -2.59 26.15
C ASP A 17 -6.78 -1.08 26.06
N ARG A 18 -6.07 -0.62 25.03
CA ARG A 18 -5.72 0.79 24.80
C ARG A 18 -6.42 1.40 23.59
N ARG A 19 -7.40 0.71 22.98
CA ARG A 19 -8.12 1.18 21.78
C ARG A 19 -8.64 2.61 21.90
N HIS A 20 -9.11 3.01 23.08
CA HIS A 20 -9.66 4.34 23.30
C HIS A 20 -8.57 5.44 23.26
N ASP A 21 -7.39 5.17 23.82
CA ASP A 21 -6.23 6.07 23.75
C ASP A 21 -5.79 6.25 22.29
N PHE A 22 -5.67 5.15 21.54
CA PHE A 22 -5.32 5.17 20.13
C PHE A 22 -6.35 5.95 19.29
N LYS A 23 -7.65 5.74 19.52
CA LYS A 23 -8.71 6.48 18.83
C LYS A 23 -8.66 7.98 19.14
N ARG A 24 -8.42 8.36 20.40
CA ARG A 24 -8.23 9.77 20.79
C ARG A 24 -7.00 10.39 20.15
N ALA A 25 -5.96 9.60 19.94
CA ALA A 25 -4.75 10.01 19.24
C ALA A 25 -4.90 10.02 17.70
N GLY A 26 -6.10 9.82 17.14
CA GLY A 26 -6.32 9.84 15.69
C GLY A 26 -6.03 8.52 14.97
N LEU A 27 -5.60 7.47 15.70
CA LEU A 27 -5.24 6.17 15.13
C LEU A 27 -6.48 5.30 14.93
N TYR A 28 -7.23 5.59 13.87
CA TYR A 28 -8.43 4.85 13.46
C TYR A 28 -8.56 4.79 11.92
N TRP A 29 -9.41 3.89 11.44
CA TRP A 29 -9.60 3.69 10.00
C TRP A 29 -10.08 4.97 9.29
N GLY A 30 -9.40 5.37 8.21
CA GLY A 30 -9.73 6.54 7.40
C GLY A 30 -9.21 7.89 7.93
N SER A 31 -8.44 7.92 9.02
CA SER A 31 -7.74 9.15 9.42
C SER A 31 -6.60 9.47 8.46
N CYS A 32 -6.38 10.76 8.18
CA CYS A 32 -5.33 11.25 7.29
C CYS A 32 -4.14 11.74 8.11
N TRP A 33 -2.95 11.27 7.77
CA TRP A 33 -1.68 11.59 8.44
C TRP A 33 -0.71 12.35 7.53
N SER A 34 -1.26 13.09 6.56
CA SER A 34 -0.46 14.02 5.76
C SER A 34 0.08 15.17 6.61
N GLU A 35 1.15 15.81 6.17
CA GLU A 35 1.72 16.97 6.88
C GLU A 35 0.70 18.12 6.99
N GLN A 36 -0.17 18.29 5.99
CA GLN A 36 -1.18 19.35 5.98
C GLN A 36 -2.23 19.17 7.09
N GLU A 37 -2.57 17.93 7.42
CA GLU A 37 -3.62 17.62 8.41
C GLU A 37 -3.05 17.45 9.82
N GLU A 38 -1.89 16.81 9.97
CA GLU A 38 -1.34 16.40 11.27
C GLU A 38 -0.01 17.09 11.64
N GLY A 39 0.58 17.85 10.72
CA GLY A 39 1.93 18.40 10.86
C GLY A 39 3.02 17.32 10.81
N THR A 40 4.21 17.64 11.32
CA THR A 40 5.34 16.70 11.37
C THR A 40 4.98 15.46 12.21
N CYS A 41 4.89 14.32 11.54
CA CYS A 41 4.71 12.99 12.13
C CYS A 41 5.41 11.92 11.28
N GLY A 42 5.49 10.68 11.78
CA GLY A 42 6.19 9.59 11.09
C GLY A 42 5.70 9.37 9.66
N VAL A 43 4.37 9.26 9.48
CA VAL A 43 3.79 9.05 8.15
C VAL A 43 4.03 10.25 7.22
N ALA A 44 3.76 11.47 7.70
CA ALA A 44 3.98 12.69 6.92
C ALA A 44 5.43 12.81 6.43
N ALA A 45 6.41 12.54 7.30
CA ALA A 45 7.82 12.62 6.94
C ALA A 45 8.19 11.59 5.85
N VAL A 46 7.69 10.35 5.95
CA VAL A 46 7.91 9.33 4.91
C VAL A 46 7.26 9.72 3.58
N LEU A 47 6.06 10.30 3.60
CA LEU A 47 5.38 10.75 2.38
C LEU A 47 6.18 11.82 1.62
N LEU A 48 6.93 12.66 2.34
CA LEU A 48 7.76 13.72 1.78
C LEU A 48 9.11 13.19 1.28
N ASP A 49 9.81 12.42 2.12
CA ASP A 49 11.20 12.04 1.86
C ASP A 49 11.35 10.70 1.15
N SER A 50 10.28 9.88 1.11
CA SER A 50 10.30 8.52 0.56
C SER A 50 11.40 7.62 1.18
N GLN A 51 11.70 7.83 2.47
CA GLN A 51 12.71 7.07 3.22
C GLN A 51 12.18 6.61 4.57
N PRO A 52 12.70 5.52 5.15
CA PRO A 52 12.34 5.11 6.51
C PRO A 52 12.74 6.19 7.53
N ILE A 53 11.79 6.65 8.35
CA ILE A 53 11.98 7.76 9.27
C ILE A 53 11.47 7.39 10.66
N THR A 54 12.20 7.84 11.68
CA THR A 54 11.75 7.80 13.08
C THR A 54 11.49 9.23 13.56
N VAL A 55 10.28 9.47 14.07
CA VAL A 55 9.89 10.73 14.72
C VAL A 55 9.74 10.44 16.21
N HIS A 56 10.58 11.05 17.03
CA HIS A 56 10.66 10.76 18.46
C HIS A 56 10.20 11.94 19.31
N LYS A 57 9.15 11.71 20.11
CA LYS A 57 8.65 12.64 21.12
C LYS A 57 8.43 14.04 20.55
N THR A 58 9.20 15.02 21.00
CA THR A 58 9.11 16.44 20.63
C THR A 58 9.43 16.72 19.17
N ASP A 59 9.90 15.72 18.41
CA ASP A 59 10.00 15.80 16.96
C ASP A 59 8.60 15.92 16.30
N HIS A 60 7.53 15.47 16.99
CA HIS A 60 6.15 15.65 16.51
C HIS A 60 5.71 17.12 16.63
N PHE A 61 5.04 17.62 15.59
CA PHE A 61 4.49 18.98 15.60
C PHE A 61 3.34 19.14 16.61
N ARG A 62 2.41 18.18 16.67
CA ARG A 62 1.26 18.26 17.60
C ARG A 62 1.69 17.95 19.03
N ALA A 63 1.37 18.86 19.94
CA ALA A 63 1.61 18.69 21.39
C ALA A 63 1.02 17.37 21.94
N ALA A 64 -0.13 16.93 21.40
CA ALA A 64 -0.80 15.68 21.77
C ALA A 64 0.05 14.42 21.49
N PHE A 65 1.08 14.52 20.65
CA PHE A 65 1.90 13.41 20.17
C PHE A 65 3.35 13.47 20.69
N THR A 66 3.68 14.43 21.56
CA THR A 66 5.05 14.63 22.07
C THR A 66 5.54 13.52 23.00
N THR A 67 4.68 12.59 23.40
CA THR A 67 5.03 11.37 24.15
C THR A 67 5.20 10.14 23.26
N LEU A 68 4.81 10.24 21.98
CA LEU A 68 4.84 9.16 21.01
C LEU A 68 6.21 9.00 20.39
N THR A 69 6.54 7.78 19.98
CA THR A 69 7.59 7.55 18.97
C THR A 69 7.01 6.75 17.84
N CYS A 70 7.21 7.25 16.62
CA CYS A 70 6.74 6.63 15.39
C CYS A 70 7.97 6.18 14.59
N SER A 71 7.96 4.94 14.13
CA SER A 71 8.92 4.42 13.16
C SER A 71 8.14 4.04 11.93
N ALA A 72 8.38 4.75 10.83
CA ALA A 72 7.63 4.59 9.59
C ALA A 72 8.57 4.22 8.44
N SER A 73 8.06 3.44 7.49
CA SER A 73 8.77 3.03 6.28
C SER A 73 7.87 3.12 5.06
N PRO A 74 8.39 3.61 3.93
CA PRO A 74 7.66 3.61 2.67
C PRO A 74 7.41 2.17 2.20
N ILE A 75 6.35 2.00 1.41
CA ILE A 75 6.03 0.80 0.66
C ILE A 75 5.95 1.21 -0.81
N PHE A 76 6.75 0.58 -1.65
CA PHE A 76 6.79 0.86 -3.09
C PHE A 76 6.05 -0.20 -3.93
N GLY A 77 5.48 0.26 -5.04
CA GLY A 77 4.88 -0.60 -6.06
C GLY A 77 5.90 -1.15 -7.06
N LEU A 78 5.40 -1.67 -8.19
CA LEU A 78 6.24 -2.36 -9.19
C LEU A 78 7.14 -1.38 -9.94
N GLU A 79 6.62 -0.19 -10.22
CA GLU A 79 7.26 0.88 -10.97
C GLU A 79 8.16 1.74 -10.07
N GLY A 80 8.16 1.50 -8.76
CA GLY A 80 8.95 2.25 -7.77
C GLY A 80 8.22 3.46 -7.21
N GLU A 81 6.93 3.59 -7.50
CA GLU A 81 6.04 4.58 -6.94
C GLU A 81 5.70 4.27 -5.48
N LEU A 82 5.58 5.31 -4.65
CA LEU A 82 5.13 5.16 -3.26
C LEU A 82 3.64 4.81 -3.25
N ILE A 83 3.29 3.62 -2.76
CA ILE A 83 1.90 3.14 -2.69
C ILE A 83 1.31 3.21 -1.27
N GLY A 84 2.14 3.43 -0.27
CA GLY A 84 1.70 3.56 1.11
C GLY A 84 2.84 3.68 2.11
N VAL A 85 2.47 3.85 3.38
CA VAL A 85 3.43 3.92 4.50
C VAL A 85 3.01 2.95 5.60
N LEU A 86 3.97 2.14 6.06
CA LEU A 86 3.84 1.32 7.26
C LEU A 86 4.42 2.08 8.44
N ASP A 87 3.64 2.26 9.50
CA ASP A 87 4.06 2.92 10.74
C ASP A 87 3.88 1.99 11.95
N ALA A 88 4.87 1.99 12.85
CA ALA A 88 4.72 1.45 14.19
C ALA A 88 4.93 2.57 15.22
N SER A 89 3.89 2.80 16.02
CA SER A 89 3.87 3.85 17.03
C SER A 89 3.80 3.27 18.44
N ALA A 90 4.65 3.77 19.33
CA ALA A 90 4.62 3.48 20.76
C ALA A 90 4.05 4.69 21.51
N ILE A 91 2.95 4.49 22.25
CA ILE A 91 2.27 5.59 22.97
C ILE A 91 3.12 6.19 24.09
N ARG A 92 3.98 5.38 24.70
CA ARG A 92 4.90 5.80 25.75
C ARG A 92 6.25 5.17 25.47
N SER A 93 7.18 5.99 25.02
CA SER A 93 8.55 5.55 24.77
C SER A 93 9.50 6.06 25.85
N PRO A 94 10.51 5.26 26.25
CA PRO A 94 11.65 5.75 27.03
C PRO A 94 12.33 6.94 26.34
N ASP A 95 13.11 7.72 27.09
CA ASP A 95 13.97 8.78 26.52
C ASP A 95 15.11 8.21 25.67
N GLU A 96 15.59 7.02 26.03
CA GLU A 96 16.64 6.31 25.31
C GLU A 96 16.17 5.89 23.91
N ARG A 97 17.01 6.13 22.90
CA ARG A 97 16.70 5.87 21.49
C ARG A 97 17.05 4.46 21.01
N GLU A 98 17.58 3.60 21.87
CA GLU A 98 18.13 2.31 21.46
C GLU A 98 17.05 1.35 20.92
N SER A 99 15.91 1.25 21.61
CA SER A 99 14.77 0.43 21.17
C SER A 99 14.18 0.87 19.82
N GLN A 100 14.34 2.14 19.46
CA GLN A 100 13.78 2.73 18.23
C GLN A 100 14.50 2.22 16.98
N ARG A 101 15.81 1.92 17.08
CA ARG A 101 16.58 1.35 15.97
C ARG A 101 16.08 -0.05 15.61
N LEU A 102 15.83 -0.87 16.62
CA LEU A 102 15.28 -2.21 16.44
C LEU A 102 13.88 -2.14 15.83
N ILE A 103 13.01 -1.28 16.37
CA ILE A 103 11.64 -1.10 15.85
C ILE A 103 11.69 -0.61 14.40
N ASN A 104 12.51 0.39 14.08
CA ASN A 104 12.67 0.90 12.72
C ASN A 104 13.15 -0.21 11.76
N HIS A 105 14.10 -1.06 12.18
CA HIS A 105 14.54 -2.20 11.40
C HIS A 105 13.40 -3.20 11.12
N ILE A 106 12.60 -3.53 12.14
CA ILE A 106 11.43 -4.41 12.01
C ILE A 106 10.39 -3.81 11.07
N VAL A 107 10.09 -2.51 11.18
CA VAL A 107 9.12 -1.82 10.32
C VAL A 107 9.61 -1.81 8.88
N ARG A 108 10.89 -1.46 8.64
CA ARG A 108 11.49 -1.48 7.30
C ARG A 108 11.45 -2.88 6.69
N HIS A 109 11.82 -3.91 7.45
CA HIS A 109 11.76 -5.28 6.96
C HIS A 109 10.32 -5.71 6.65
N SER A 110 9.36 -5.35 7.51
CA SER A 110 7.94 -5.64 7.30
C SER A 110 7.39 -4.94 6.06
N ALA A 111 7.80 -3.70 5.78
CA ALA A 111 7.44 -2.99 4.56
C ALA A 111 7.92 -3.74 3.30
N VAL A 112 9.17 -4.23 3.30
CA VAL A 112 9.70 -5.05 2.20
C VAL A 112 8.89 -6.34 2.00
N LEU A 113 8.48 -7.01 3.08
CA LEU A 113 7.61 -8.19 2.97
C LEU A 113 6.23 -7.87 2.36
N ILE A 114 5.70 -6.66 2.62
CA ILE A 114 4.48 -6.17 1.97
C ILE A 114 4.75 -5.91 0.49
N GLU A 115 5.86 -5.26 0.13
CA GLU A 115 6.28 -5.03 -1.26
C GLU A 115 6.40 -6.36 -2.03
N ASP A 116 7.08 -7.35 -1.46
CA ASP A 116 7.25 -8.67 -2.08
C ASP A 116 5.90 -9.40 -2.25
N SER A 117 5.02 -9.30 -1.25
CA SER A 117 3.66 -9.87 -1.33
C SER A 117 2.83 -9.16 -2.41
N PHE A 118 2.94 -7.84 -2.51
CA PHE A 118 2.30 -7.04 -3.55
C PHE A 118 2.83 -7.42 -4.93
N PHE A 119 4.15 -7.53 -5.09
CA PHE A 119 4.81 -7.98 -6.32
C PHE A 119 4.27 -9.33 -6.78
N LEU A 120 4.25 -10.33 -5.89
CA LEU A 120 3.79 -11.68 -6.20
C LEU A 120 2.31 -11.72 -6.60
N ASN A 121 1.48 -10.84 -6.04
CA ASN A 121 0.07 -10.72 -6.38
C ASN A 121 -0.13 -10.00 -7.72
N ALA A 122 0.56 -8.87 -7.94
CA ALA A 122 0.46 -8.08 -9.17
C ALA A 122 1.01 -8.82 -10.39
N THR A 123 1.99 -9.71 -10.20
CA THR A 123 2.61 -10.52 -11.26
C THR A 123 2.04 -11.94 -11.38
N THR A 124 0.84 -12.18 -10.85
CA THR A 124 0.19 -13.51 -10.86
C THR A 124 0.03 -14.11 -12.27
N HIS A 125 -0.05 -13.27 -13.32
CA HIS A 125 -0.16 -13.68 -14.72
C HIS A 125 1.18 -13.94 -15.42
N HIS A 126 2.29 -13.80 -14.71
CA HIS A 126 3.66 -14.00 -15.21
C HIS A 126 4.31 -15.22 -14.55
N TRP A 127 5.35 -15.73 -15.20
CA TRP A 127 6.26 -16.66 -14.55
C TRP A 127 7.10 -15.87 -13.54
N VAL A 128 7.19 -16.34 -12.30
CA VAL A 128 7.96 -15.65 -11.26
C VAL A 128 9.12 -16.50 -10.81
N LEU A 129 10.32 -15.97 -10.98
CA LEU A 129 11.56 -16.51 -10.45
C LEU A 129 11.74 -15.99 -9.02
N LEU A 130 11.75 -16.92 -8.06
CA LEU A 130 12.05 -16.66 -6.66
C LEU A 130 13.46 -17.16 -6.39
N ALA A 131 14.38 -16.26 -6.06
CA ALA A 131 15.80 -16.58 -5.99
C ALA A 131 16.52 -16.04 -4.76
N HIS A 132 17.64 -16.70 -4.47
CA HIS A 132 18.57 -16.34 -3.42
C HIS A 132 20.00 -16.72 -3.83
N ARG A 133 21.01 -15.98 -3.35
CA ARG A 133 22.44 -16.31 -3.56
C ARG A 133 22.89 -17.58 -2.83
N ASN A 134 22.06 -18.08 -1.93
CA ASN A 134 22.31 -19.25 -1.10
C ASN A 134 21.13 -20.19 -1.28
N ARG A 135 21.42 -21.39 -1.80
CA ARG A 135 20.44 -22.43 -2.11
C ARG A 135 19.53 -22.81 -0.94
N HIS A 136 19.99 -22.65 0.30
CA HIS A 136 19.23 -23.05 1.50
C HIS A 136 18.10 -22.07 1.85
N TYR A 137 18.14 -20.83 1.37
CA TYR A 137 17.15 -19.80 1.68
C TYR A 137 16.10 -19.57 0.59
N VAL A 138 16.25 -20.19 -0.59
CA VAL A 138 15.34 -19.99 -1.73
C VAL A 138 13.89 -20.31 -1.37
N GLU A 139 13.66 -21.35 -0.55
CA GLU A 139 12.30 -21.73 -0.14
C GLU A 139 11.78 -20.92 1.05
N ALA A 140 12.65 -20.62 2.02
CA ALA A 140 12.25 -20.00 3.28
C ALA A 140 12.09 -18.48 3.16
N GLN A 141 12.99 -17.82 2.44
CA GLN A 141 13.04 -16.36 2.32
C GLN A 141 13.74 -15.98 1.00
N PRO A 142 13.05 -16.09 -0.14
CA PRO A 142 13.59 -15.57 -1.39
C PRO A 142 13.76 -14.05 -1.30
N GLU A 143 14.93 -13.54 -1.68
CA GLU A 143 15.22 -12.09 -1.65
C GLU A 143 15.01 -11.45 -3.04
N ILE A 144 15.16 -12.23 -4.10
CA ILE A 144 15.17 -11.75 -5.49
C ILE A 144 13.91 -12.30 -6.16
N LEU A 145 13.03 -11.39 -6.60
CA LEU A 145 11.82 -11.73 -7.33
C LEU A 145 11.87 -11.09 -8.71
N ILE A 146 11.71 -11.89 -9.76
CA ILE A 146 11.72 -11.43 -11.15
C ILE A 146 10.56 -12.10 -11.89
N ALA A 147 9.72 -11.29 -12.53
CA ALA A 147 8.61 -11.76 -13.35
C ALA A 147 9.02 -11.80 -14.82
N PHE A 148 8.71 -12.90 -15.50
CA PHE A 148 8.98 -13.13 -16.92
C PHE A 148 7.68 -13.33 -17.71
N ASP A 149 7.66 -12.81 -18.93
CA ASP A 149 6.64 -13.12 -19.92
C ASP A 149 6.83 -14.52 -20.53
N VAL A 150 5.90 -14.92 -21.41
CA VAL A 150 5.95 -16.20 -22.14
C VAL A 150 7.12 -16.31 -23.13
N HIS A 151 7.74 -15.18 -23.50
CA HIS A 151 8.88 -15.13 -24.40
C HIS A 151 10.22 -15.15 -23.65
N GLY A 152 10.21 -15.19 -22.31
CA GLY A 152 11.42 -15.21 -21.49
C GLY A 152 12.03 -13.83 -21.24
N ASN A 153 11.28 -12.75 -21.44
CA ASN A 153 11.72 -11.41 -21.06
C ASN A 153 11.32 -11.13 -19.61
N ALA A 154 12.27 -10.65 -18.81
CA ALA A 154 11.99 -10.03 -17.52
C ALA A 154 11.18 -8.76 -17.77
N VAL A 155 10.01 -8.66 -17.12
CA VAL A 155 9.06 -7.54 -17.27
C VAL A 155 8.84 -6.78 -15.97
N ALA A 156 9.10 -7.41 -14.82
CA ALA A 156 9.09 -6.76 -13.51
C ALA A 156 10.13 -7.39 -12.58
N ALA A 157 10.63 -6.62 -11.63
CA ALA A 157 11.58 -7.08 -10.63
C ALA A 157 11.34 -6.36 -9.29
N ASN A 158 11.47 -7.06 -8.16
CA ASN A 158 11.44 -6.39 -6.86
C ASN A 158 12.68 -5.49 -6.68
N ARG A 159 12.63 -4.58 -5.71
CA ARG A 159 13.71 -3.60 -5.48
C ARG A 159 15.07 -4.28 -5.27
N ARG A 160 15.10 -5.36 -4.49
CA ARG A 160 16.32 -6.13 -4.22
C ARG A 160 16.91 -6.73 -5.49
N ALA A 161 16.08 -7.27 -6.39
CA ALA A 161 16.53 -7.76 -7.69
C ALA A 161 17.17 -6.65 -8.53
N LYS A 162 16.51 -5.47 -8.65
CA LYS A 162 17.05 -4.30 -9.37
C LYS A 162 18.41 -3.83 -8.82
N GLU A 163 18.61 -3.90 -7.50
CA GLU A 163 19.88 -3.54 -6.85
C GLU A 163 21.03 -4.53 -7.12
N CYS A 164 20.73 -5.82 -7.31
CA CYS A 164 21.75 -6.87 -7.28
C CYS A 164 21.96 -7.62 -8.60
N VAL A 165 21.06 -7.44 -9.58
CA VAL A 165 21.14 -8.01 -10.92
C VAL A 165 21.25 -6.86 -11.93
N PRO A 166 22.43 -6.62 -12.52
CA PRO A 166 22.61 -5.60 -13.54
C PRO A 166 21.64 -5.78 -14.72
N GLY A 167 21.08 -4.69 -15.23
CA GLY A 167 20.16 -4.68 -16.37
C GLY A 167 18.68 -4.72 -16.01
N LEU A 168 18.32 -5.06 -14.76
CA LEU A 168 16.92 -5.02 -14.29
C LEU A 168 16.40 -3.60 -14.01
N ASP A 169 17.25 -2.59 -14.06
CA ASP A 169 16.89 -1.17 -14.06
C ASP A 169 16.21 -0.73 -15.37
N GLN A 170 16.40 -1.48 -16.46
CA GLN A 170 15.90 -1.15 -17.80
C GLN A 170 15.09 -2.30 -18.38
N LEU A 171 13.87 -2.48 -17.89
CA LEU A 171 12.96 -3.52 -18.38
C LEU A 171 12.19 -3.06 -19.64
N PRO A 172 11.81 -3.98 -20.55
CA PRO A 172 12.05 -5.42 -20.49
C PRO A 172 13.47 -5.84 -20.91
N ARG A 173 13.92 -7.00 -20.43
CA ARG A 173 15.21 -7.63 -20.80
C ARG A 173 15.09 -9.13 -21.00
N PRO A 174 15.71 -9.73 -22.03
CA PRO A 174 15.71 -11.17 -22.19
C PRO A 174 16.52 -11.85 -21.07
N VAL A 175 16.02 -12.98 -20.58
CA VAL A 175 16.68 -13.75 -19.49
C VAL A 175 18.14 -14.07 -19.80
N SER A 176 18.48 -14.33 -21.07
CA SER A 176 19.83 -14.68 -21.51
C SER A 176 20.84 -13.54 -21.39
N GLU A 177 20.39 -12.29 -21.29
CA GLU A 177 21.25 -11.15 -21.00
C GLU A 177 21.50 -10.98 -19.50
N LEU A 178 20.63 -11.53 -18.66
CA LEU A 178 20.70 -11.41 -17.21
C LEU A 178 21.40 -12.61 -16.56
N PHE A 179 21.18 -13.81 -17.11
CA PHE A 179 21.60 -15.08 -16.54
C PHE A 179 22.15 -16.04 -17.60
N ASP A 180 23.05 -16.94 -17.20
CA ASP A 180 23.62 -18.00 -18.05
C ASP A 180 22.65 -19.18 -18.31
N VAL A 181 21.37 -18.88 -18.50
CA VAL A 181 20.30 -19.85 -18.71
C VAL A 181 19.40 -19.43 -19.86
N ARG A 182 18.92 -20.42 -20.62
CA ARG A 182 17.93 -20.18 -21.68
C ARG A 182 16.51 -20.11 -21.11
N ALA A 183 15.64 -19.36 -21.77
CA ALA A 183 14.25 -19.17 -21.34
C ALA A 183 13.49 -20.48 -21.21
N GLU A 184 13.66 -21.41 -22.15
CA GLU A 184 12.95 -22.69 -22.17
C GLU A 184 13.22 -23.48 -20.89
N ARG A 185 14.46 -23.45 -20.38
CA ARG A 185 14.81 -24.11 -19.12
C ARG A 185 14.08 -23.52 -17.93
N LEU A 186 13.75 -22.23 -17.91
CA LEU A 186 12.96 -21.64 -16.82
C LEU A 186 11.47 -21.99 -16.95
N LEU A 187 10.97 -22.08 -18.18
CA LEU A 187 9.56 -22.37 -18.48
C LEU A 187 9.22 -23.87 -18.31
N ASP A 188 10.18 -24.77 -18.49
CA ASP A 188 10.00 -26.23 -18.39
C ASP A 188 10.18 -26.79 -16.96
N VAL A 189 10.64 -25.97 -16.02
CA VAL A 189 10.89 -26.36 -14.61
C VAL A 189 9.60 -26.78 -13.94
N ARG A 190 9.60 -27.94 -13.27
CA ARG A 190 8.41 -28.40 -12.54
C ARG A 190 8.13 -27.44 -11.38
N PRO A 191 6.97 -26.75 -11.40
CA PRO A 191 6.60 -25.78 -10.38
C PRO A 191 6.74 -26.34 -8.96
N GLY A 192 7.46 -25.61 -8.10
CA GLY A 192 7.54 -25.98 -6.68
C GLY A 192 8.22 -27.34 -6.39
N ARG A 193 8.99 -27.90 -7.34
CA ARG A 193 9.86 -29.07 -7.10
C ARG A 193 11.29 -28.81 -7.53
N ASP A 194 11.47 -28.28 -8.72
CA ASP A 194 12.80 -28.16 -9.30
C ASP A 194 13.48 -26.85 -8.87
N MET A 195 14.77 -26.93 -8.55
CA MET A 195 15.62 -25.78 -8.27
C MET A 195 16.55 -25.58 -9.47
N VAL A 196 16.63 -24.34 -9.95
CA VAL A 196 17.51 -23.94 -11.03
C VAL A 196 18.73 -23.26 -10.44
N SER A 197 19.92 -23.73 -10.84
CA SER A 197 21.18 -23.03 -10.58
C SER A 197 21.59 -22.31 -11.87
N MET A 198 21.85 -21.01 -11.74
CA MET A 198 22.31 -20.13 -12.81
C MET A 198 23.37 -19.17 -12.26
N LYS A 199 24.02 -18.43 -13.14
CA LYS A 199 24.98 -17.38 -12.82
C LYS A 199 24.55 -16.09 -13.47
N LEU A 200 24.81 -14.98 -12.80
CA LEU A 200 24.64 -13.65 -13.36
C LEU A 200 25.60 -13.46 -14.54
N VAL A 201 25.08 -12.97 -15.67
CA VAL A 201 25.92 -12.53 -16.80
C VAL A 201 26.80 -11.37 -16.32
N GLY A 202 28.05 -11.35 -16.77
CA GLY A 202 29.06 -10.36 -16.34
C GLY A 202 29.80 -10.75 -15.06
N SER A 203 29.11 -10.93 -13.93
CA SER A 203 29.79 -11.23 -12.65
C SER A 203 30.11 -12.71 -12.42
N GLY A 204 29.39 -13.62 -13.07
CA GLY A 204 29.51 -15.07 -12.86
C GLY A 204 29.05 -15.56 -11.47
N SER A 205 28.48 -14.67 -10.65
CA SER A 205 28.03 -15.01 -9.29
C SER A 205 26.85 -16.00 -9.35
N PRO A 206 26.86 -17.05 -8.51
CA PRO A 206 25.80 -18.04 -8.51
C PRO A 206 24.50 -17.48 -7.95
N LEU A 207 23.39 -17.90 -8.56
CA LEU A 207 22.03 -17.63 -8.13
C LEU A 207 21.22 -18.93 -8.18
N TYR A 208 20.51 -19.21 -7.09
CA TYR A 208 19.66 -20.38 -6.97
C TYR A 208 18.22 -19.92 -6.97
N ALA A 209 17.39 -20.56 -7.77
CA ALA A 209 16.03 -20.10 -8.00
C ALA A 209 15.02 -21.25 -8.07
N ARG A 210 13.78 -20.92 -7.76
CA ARG A 210 12.60 -21.70 -8.15
C ARG A 210 11.73 -20.86 -9.05
N VAL A 211 11.01 -21.53 -9.94
CA VAL A 211 10.08 -20.86 -10.84
C VAL A 211 8.66 -21.21 -10.44
N ARG A 212 7.84 -20.18 -10.27
CA ARG A 212 6.40 -20.28 -10.08
C ARG A 212 5.72 -19.96 -11.43
N PRO A 213 4.87 -20.85 -11.97
CA PRO A 213 4.13 -20.58 -13.19
C PRO A 213 3.07 -19.51 -12.94
N PRO A 214 2.59 -18.86 -14.00
CA PRO A 214 1.44 -17.97 -13.90
C PRO A 214 0.24 -18.75 -13.39
N VAL A 215 -0.52 -18.15 -12.48
CA VAL A 215 -1.82 -18.71 -12.12
C VAL A 215 -2.74 -18.41 -13.28
N ILE A 216 -2.97 -19.42 -14.11
CA ILE A 216 -4.11 -19.44 -15.02
C ILE A 216 -5.32 -19.56 -14.11
N ARG A 217 -5.82 -18.41 -13.63
CA ARG A 217 -7.22 -18.35 -13.27
C ARG A 217 -7.93 -18.72 -14.55
N ALA A 218 -8.46 -19.95 -14.61
CA ALA A 218 -9.63 -20.20 -15.43
C ALA A 218 -10.48 -18.97 -15.17
N GLN A 219 -10.74 -18.17 -16.20
CA GLN A 219 -11.82 -17.24 -16.09
C GLN A 219 -12.95 -18.14 -15.60
N ARG A 220 -13.30 -18.04 -14.32
CA ARG A 220 -14.70 -18.04 -13.97
C ARG A 220 -15.19 -16.93 -14.89
N GLN A 221 -15.62 -17.31 -16.10
CA GLN A 221 -16.77 -16.72 -16.72
C GLN A 221 -17.65 -16.50 -15.51
N ALA A 222 -17.77 -15.24 -15.10
CA ALA A 222 -18.64 -14.92 -14.00
C ALA A 222 -19.93 -15.61 -14.36
N ALA A 223 -20.27 -16.68 -13.62
CA ALA A 223 -21.49 -17.44 -13.88
C ALA A 223 -22.55 -16.38 -14.13
N PRO A 224 -23.26 -16.41 -15.28
CA PRO A 224 -24.09 -15.29 -15.70
C PRO A 224 -24.93 -14.94 -14.49
N LYS A 225 -24.62 -13.78 -13.88
CA LYS A 225 -25.28 -13.37 -12.64
C LYS A 225 -26.74 -13.43 -12.99
N HIS A 226 -27.48 -14.35 -12.35
CA HIS A 226 -28.90 -14.56 -12.60
C HIS A 226 -29.51 -13.17 -12.79
N ARG A 227 -29.88 -12.87 -14.05
CA ARG A 227 -30.44 -11.58 -14.41
C ARG A 227 -31.74 -11.50 -13.64
N ASN A 228 -31.70 -10.79 -12.51
CA ASN A 228 -32.90 -10.44 -11.79
C ASN A 228 -33.57 -9.38 -12.67
N PRO A 229 -34.74 -9.65 -13.28
CA PRO A 229 -35.34 -8.74 -14.26
C PRO A 229 -35.83 -7.43 -13.64
N ALA A 230 -35.70 -7.25 -12.32
CA ALA A 230 -36.08 -6.04 -11.61
C ALA A 230 -34.97 -4.98 -11.49
N ARG A 231 -33.85 -5.08 -12.23
CA ARG A 231 -32.72 -4.12 -12.12
C ARG A 231 -32.45 -3.26 -13.36
N GLU A 232 -33.37 -3.26 -14.33
CA GLU A 232 -33.39 -2.29 -15.43
C GLU A 232 -34.06 -0.98 -14.98
N ALA A 233 -33.40 -0.28 -14.07
CA ALA A 233 -33.52 1.16 -13.80
C ALA A 233 -32.62 1.51 -12.61
N GLN A 234 -31.30 1.53 -12.81
CA GLN A 234 -30.40 2.17 -11.85
C GLN A 234 -29.71 3.36 -12.53
N PRO A 235 -29.93 4.60 -12.04
CA PRO A 235 -29.36 5.79 -12.63
C PRO A 235 -27.85 5.81 -12.44
N THR A 236 -27.15 6.39 -13.41
CA THR A 236 -25.70 6.56 -13.45
C THR A 236 -25.16 7.23 -12.18
N LEU A 237 -23.96 6.84 -11.74
CA LEU A 237 -23.29 7.35 -10.53
C LEU A 237 -23.22 8.89 -10.45
N SER A 238 -23.18 9.60 -11.58
CA SER A 238 -23.23 11.07 -11.61
C SER A 238 -24.60 11.65 -11.24
N GLY A 239 -25.70 10.93 -11.52
CA GLY A 239 -27.05 11.34 -11.15
C GLY A 239 -27.36 11.17 -9.66
N ILE A 240 -26.72 10.18 -9.02
CA ILE A 240 -26.83 9.96 -7.57
C ILE A 240 -26.09 11.06 -6.81
N ASP A 241 -24.90 11.45 -7.26
CA ASP A 241 -24.13 12.55 -6.67
C ASP A 241 -24.85 13.92 -6.83
N ALA A 242 -25.53 14.16 -7.95
CA ALA A 242 -26.33 15.37 -8.15
C ALA A 242 -27.55 15.42 -7.22
N LEU A 243 -28.29 14.31 -7.10
CA LEU A 243 -29.45 14.24 -6.18
C LEU A 243 -29.03 14.35 -4.70
N GLU A 244 -27.86 13.80 -4.35
CA GLU A 244 -27.31 13.93 -3.01
C GLU A 244 -26.89 15.38 -2.71
N ARG A 245 -26.25 16.06 -3.66
CA ARG A 245 -25.94 17.49 -3.55
C ARG A 245 -27.20 18.31 -3.33
N ASP A 246 -28.24 18.11 -4.13
CA ASP A 246 -29.48 18.89 -4.05
C ASP A 246 -30.20 18.69 -2.71
N ARG A 247 -30.23 17.45 -2.21
CA ARG A 247 -30.78 17.14 -0.87
C ARG A 247 -30.04 17.86 0.25
N ILE A 248 -28.71 17.95 0.16
CA ILE A 248 -27.90 18.64 1.18
C ILE A 248 -28.11 20.16 1.09
N VAL A 249 -28.17 20.72 -0.12
CA VAL A 249 -28.46 22.15 -0.33
C VAL A 249 -29.84 22.52 0.18
N ALA A 250 -30.87 21.70 -0.08
CA ALA A 250 -32.22 21.92 0.41
C ALA A 250 -32.27 21.88 1.95
N ALA A 251 -31.68 20.85 2.57
CA ALA A 251 -31.62 20.74 4.03
C ALA A 251 -30.84 21.89 4.69
N LEU A 252 -29.75 22.35 4.07
CA LEU A 252 -29.02 23.54 4.53
C LEU A 252 -29.87 24.80 4.41
N THR A 253 -30.66 24.93 3.34
CA THR A 253 -31.50 26.11 3.11
C THR A 253 -32.67 26.17 4.11
N ASP A 254 -33.36 25.05 4.34
CA ASP A 254 -34.46 24.95 5.30
C ASP A 254 -33.98 25.21 6.74
N ALA A 255 -32.79 24.74 7.09
CA ALA A 255 -32.15 24.99 8.38
C ALA A 255 -31.46 26.36 8.47
N LYS A 256 -31.72 27.29 7.54
CA LYS A 256 -31.08 28.63 7.48
C LYS A 256 -29.55 28.59 7.61
N TRP A 257 -28.94 27.57 7.01
CA TRP A 257 -27.50 27.29 7.02
C TRP A 257 -26.92 26.96 8.40
N HIS A 258 -27.73 26.49 9.35
CA HIS A 258 -27.26 25.92 10.63
C HIS A 258 -26.84 24.44 10.45
N PRO A 259 -25.53 24.11 10.54
CA PRO A 259 -25.03 22.76 10.21
C PRO A 259 -25.50 21.67 11.18
N ASP A 260 -25.71 21.99 12.45
CA ASP A 260 -26.10 21.03 13.48
C ASP A 260 -27.57 20.56 13.35
N GLU A 261 -28.44 21.43 12.86
CA GLU A 261 -29.84 21.11 12.56
C GLU A 261 -29.97 20.39 11.21
N THR A 262 -29.17 20.80 10.24
CA THR A 262 -29.05 20.12 8.94
C THR A 262 -28.61 18.67 9.11
N ALA A 263 -27.56 18.43 9.91
CA ALA A 263 -27.03 17.08 10.14
C ALA A 263 -28.07 16.16 10.81
N ARG A 264 -28.82 16.69 11.79
CA ARG A 264 -29.94 15.98 12.43
C ARG A 264 -31.05 15.62 11.45
N THR A 265 -31.44 16.57 10.61
CA THR A 265 -32.51 16.37 9.60
C THR A 265 -32.12 15.33 8.56
N LEU A 266 -30.85 15.30 8.16
CA LEU A 266 -30.32 14.33 7.20
C LEU A 266 -29.97 12.97 7.85
N GLY A 267 -30.09 12.82 9.17
CA GLY A 267 -29.73 11.60 9.89
C GLY A 267 -28.25 11.23 9.81
N ILE A 268 -27.36 12.21 9.60
CA ILE A 268 -25.91 12.01 9.47
C ILE A 268 -25.14 12.79 10.53
N SER A 269 -23.89 12.40 10.79
CA SER A 269 -23.03 13.16 11.70
C SER A 269 -22.60 14.49 11.08
N ARG A 270 -22.34 15.50 11.92
CA ARG A 270 -21.80 16.82 11.50
C ARG A 270 -20.53 16.70 10.64
N ALA A 271 -19.65 15.76 10.98
CA ALA A 271 -18.45 15.46 10.20
C ALA A 271 -18.76 14.89 8.80
N THR A 272 -19.81 14.08 8.67
CA THR A 272 -20.27 13.56 7.37
C THR A 272 -20.90 14.65 6.53
N LEU A 273 -21.67 15.57 7.15
CA LEU A 273 -22.20 16.75 6.47
C LEU A 273 -21.08 17.63 5.91
N TYR A 274 -20.06 17.97 6.69
CA TYR A 274 -18.92 18.77 6.20
C TYR A 274 -18.14 18.09 5.08
N ARG A 275 -17.89 16.77 5.17
CA ARG A 275 -17.25 16.02 4.08
C ARG A 275 -18.05 16.09 2.78
N ARG A 276 -19.37 16.02 2.85
CA ARG A 276 -20.23 16.13 1.66
C ARG A 276 -20.31 17.56 1.12
N ILE A 277 -20.35 18.57 1.99
CA ILE A 277 -20.25 19.99 1.60
C ILE A 277 -18.95 20.26 0.84
N ALA A 278 -17.83 19.73 1.33
CA ALA A 278 -16.53 19.83 0.67
C ALA A 278 -16.49 19.03 -0.65
N LYS A 279 -16.91 17.76 -0.63
CA LYS A 279 -16.97 16.88 -1.81
C LYS A 279 -17.74 17.52 -2.96
N PHE A 280 -18.86 18.17 -2.67
CA PHE A 280 -19.71 18.75 -3.69
C PHE A 280 -19.38 20.22 -3.98
N GLY A 281 -18.65 20.95 -3.11
CA GLY A 281 -18.43 22.39 -3.28
C GLY A 281 -19.71 23.20 -3.08
N ILE A 282 -20.40 22.97 -1.95
CA ILE A 282 -21.60 23.73 -1.55
C ILE A 282 -21.14 24.99 -0.79
N VAL A 283 -21.47 26.17 -1.31
CA VAL A 283 -21.04 27.46 -0.74
C VAL A 283 -22.24 28.22 -0.17
N PRO A 284 -22.15 28.75 1.07
CA PRO A 284 -23.21 29.57 1.65
C PRO A 284 -23.46 30.88 0.89
N PRO A 285 -24.71 31.36 0.82
CA PRO A 285 -25.08 32.56 0.07
C PRO A 285 -24.44 33.85 0.62
N HIS A 286 -23.95 33.86 1.87
CA HIS A 286 -23.23 34.98 2.48
C HIS A 286 -21.72 35.00 2.18
N ARG A 287 -21.22 34.04 1.39
CA ARG A 287 -19.81 33.93 0.95
C ARG A 287 -19.65 33.98 -0.58
N ARG A 288 -20.65 34.51 -1.31
CA ARG A 288 -20.56 34.78 -2.75
C ARG A 288 -20.20 36.22 -3.02
#